data_AF-A0A923VCH3-F1
#
_entry.id   AF-A0A923VCH3-F1
#
_cell.length_a   1.000
_cell.length_b   1.000
_cell.length_c   1.000
_cell.angle_alpha   90.00
_cell.angle_beta   90.00
_cell.angle_gamma   90.00
#
_symmetry.space_group_name_H-M   'P 1'
#
loop_
_entity.id
_entity.type
_entity.pdbx_description
1 polymer ?
#
loop_
_entity_poly.entity_id
_entity_poly.type
_entity_poly.pdbx_seq_one_letter_code
_entity_poly.pdbx_strand_id
1 'polypeptide(L)'
;MERIKTSPRNNWQKTVEGLGFGFHTTDVPYWDESAYYTFTLAEVESLESATAKLWELCLGAVQHVIDNKLYPLFKIPESYIPYLEKTWNDDHPAIFGRFDLCYKNGKIKMLEFNADTPTSLYEAGIVQWFWLQDFDKAKDQF
;
A
#
# COMPACT_ATOMS: atom_id res chain seq x y z
N MET A 1 -8.87 11.01 9.21
CA MET A 1 -9.58 10.09 8.32
C MET A 1 -11.06 10.21 8.60
N GLU A 2 -11.74 10.98 7.77
CA GLU A 2 -13.19 11.09 7.75
C GLU A 2 -13.71 10.41 6.48
N ARG A 3 -14.78 9.62 6.60
CA ARG A 3 -15.43 8.99 5.45
C ARG A 3 -16.58 9.87 4.98
N ILE A 4 -16.51 10.31 3.72
CA ILE A 4 -17.52 11.15 3.10
C ILE A 4 -18.29 10.31 2.08
N LYS A 5 -19.62 10.27 2.20
CA LYS A 5 -20.48 9.62 1.20
C LYS A 5 -20.60 10.49 -0.04
N THR A 6 -20.62 9.86 -1.21
CA THR A 6 -20.84 10.53 -2.49
C THR A 6 -21.67 9.62 -3.40
N SER A 7 -22.23 10.19 -4.46
CA SER A 7 -22.81 9.41 -5.55
C SER A 7 -21.68 8.98 -6.49
N PRO A 8 -21.61 7.69 -6.88
CA PRO A 8 -20.70 7.25 -7.94
C PRO A 8 -20.89 8.07 -9.22
N ARG A 9 -19.81 8.33 -9.97
CA ARG A 9 -19.93 9.02 -11.26
C ARG A 9 -20.76 8.19 -12.24
N ASN A 10 -21.46 8.88 -13.15
CA ASN A 10 -22.18 8.21 -14.23
C ASN A 10 -21.21 7.40 -15.10
N ASN A 11 -21.54 6.14 -15.38
CA ASN A 11 -20.73 5.23 -16.19
C ASN A 11 -19.27 5.06 -15.69
N TRP A 12 -19.04 5.15 -14.37
CA TRP A 12 -17.69 5.07 -13.80
C TRP A 12 -16.91 3.81 -14.26
N GLN A 13 -17.60 2.68 -14.48
CA GLN A 13 -16.98 1.45 -14.99
C GLN A 13 -16.30 1.70 -16.34
N LYS A 14 -17.02 2.29 -17.30
CA LYS A 14 -16.45 2.62 -18.61
C LYS A 14 -15.31 3.62 -18.51
N THR A 15 -15.41 4.57 -17.57
CA THR A 15 -14.35 5.55 -17.33
C THR A 15 -13.07 4.86 -16.87
N VAL A 16 -13.14 3.96 -15.87
CA VAL A 16 -11.95 3.27 -15.37
C VAL A 16 -11.44 2.19 -16.34
N GLU A 17 -12.31 1.51 -17.08
CA GLU A 17 -11.92 0.65 -18.21
C GLU A 17 -11.12 1.42 -19.27
N GLY A 18 -11.54 2.66 -19.58
CA GLY A 18 -10.85 3.55 -20.50
C GLY A 18 -9.44 3.96 -20.05
N LEU A 19 -9.15 3.87 -18.75
CA LEU A 19 -7.81 4.05 -18.19
C LEU A 19 -6.96 2.78 -18.31
N GLY A 20 -7.54 1.64 -18.69
CA GLY A 20 -6.90 0.32 -18.68
C GLY A 20 -7.13 -0.46 -17.39
N PHE A 21 -8.03 0.01 -16.51
CA PHE A 21 -8.35 -0.67 -15.26
C PHE A 21 -9.49 -1.67 -15.45
N GLY A 22 -9.17 -2.85 -15.98
CA GLY A 22 -10.16 -3.89 -16.30
C GLY A 22 -10.68 -4.71 -15.10
N PHE A 23 -10.01 -4.65 -13.94
CA PHE A 23 -10.43 -5.37 -12.72
C PHE A 23 -11.12 -4.42 -11.74
N HIS A 24 -12.27 -3.88 -12.14
CA HIS A 24 -12.97 -2.85 -11.37
C HIS A 24 -14.25 -3.36 -10.68
N THR A 25 -14.77 -4.53 -11.08
CA THR A 25 -16.01 -5.13 -10.56
C THR A 25 -15.85 -6.66 -10.43
N THR A 26 -16.35 -7.21 -9.32
CA THR A 26 -16.57 -8.66 -9.14
C THR A 26 -18.05 -8.90 -8.81
N ASP A 27 -18.39 -9.79 -7.86
CA ASP A 27 -19.76 -9.89 -7.31
C ASP A 27 -20.16 -8.62 -6.55
N VAL A 28 -19.16 -7.87 -6.07
CA VAL A 28 -19.27 -6.53 -5.48
C VAL A 28 -18.31 -5.57 -6.18
N PRO A 29 -18.52 -4.24 -6.12
CA PRO A 29 -17.57 -3.28 -6.67
C PRO A 29 -16.19 -3.49 -6.02
N TYR A 30 -15.16 -3.73 -6.84
CA TYR A 30 -13.78 -3.71 -6.37
C TYR A 30 -13.33 -2.25 -6.19
N TRP A 31 -13.69 -1.41 -7.14
CA TRP A 31 -13.58 0.04 -7.04
C TRP A 31 -14.93 0.64 -6.62
N ASP A 32 -14.94 1.33 -5.48
CA ASP A 32 -16.16 1.89 -4.88
C ASP A 32 -16.10 3.42 -4.84
N GLU A 33 -16.87 4.08 -5.71
CA GLU A 33 -17.03 5.54 -5.72
C GLU A 33 -18.20 6.03 -4.86
N SER A 34 -18.82 5.18 -4.02
CA SER A 34 -19.91 5.60 -3.12
C SER A 34 -19.42 6.38 -1.90
N ALA A 35 -18.11 6.39 -1.67
CA ALA A 35 -17.47 7.19 -0.65
C ALA A 35 -16.01 7.46 -0.99
N TYR A 36 -15.46 8.49 -0.37
CA TYR A 36 -14.03 8.72 -0.32
C TYR A 36 -13.64 9.09 1.12
N TYR A 37 -12.34 9.11 1.38
CA TYR A 37 -11.81 9.46 2.68
C TYR A 37 -10.99 10.74 2.59
N THR A 38 -11.18 11.63 3.55
CA THR A 38 -10.33 12.82 3.71
C THR A 38 -9.40 12.64 4.90
N PHE A 39 -8.21 13.18 4.77
CA PHE A 39 -7.21 13.25 5.82
C PHE A 39 -6.86 14.71 6.05
N THR A 40 -6.61 15.07 7.30
CA THR A 40 -5.88 16.32 7.58
C THR A 40 -4.40 16.10 7.29
N LEU A 41 -3.66 17.18 6.98
CA LEU A 41 -2.22 17.10 6.74
C LEU A 41 -1.48 16.40 7.89
N ALA A 42 -1.81 16.73 9.14
CA ALA A 42 -1.21 16.11 10.31
C ALA A 42 -1.44 14.58 10.39
N GLU A 43 -2.56 14.08 9.85
CA GLU A 43 -2.81 12.64 9.78
C GLU A 43 -2.00 11.97 8.68
N VAL A 44 -1.79 12.65 7.55
CA VAL A 44 -0.91 12.20 6.46
C VAL A 44 0.54 12.13 6.96
N GLU A 45 1.06 13.20 7.55
CA GLU A 45 2.42 13.25 8.10
C GLU A 45 2.66 12.18 9.17
N SER A 46 1.64 11.87 9.98
CA SER A 46 1.68 10.79 10.96
C SER A 46 1.77 9.41 10.31
N LEU A 47 1.03 9.17 9.22
CA LEU A 47 1.10 7.93 8.44
C LEU A 47 2.45 7.78 7.73
N GLU A 48 2.99 8.85 7.14
CA GLU A 48 4.32 8.86 6.53
C GLU A 48 5.41 8.54 7.56
N SER A 49 5.38 9.21 8.71
CA SER A 49 6.33 8.95 9.80
C SER A 49 6.22 7.51 10.32
N ALA A 50 4.99 7.01 10.47
CA ALA A 50 4.75 5.65 10.93
C ALA A 50 5.26 4.61 9.93
N THR A 51 4.98 4.78 8.63
CA THR A 51 5.42 3.84 7.58
C THR A 51 6.92 3.85 7.41
N ALA A 52 7.58 5.02 7.46
CA ALA A 52 9.03 5.11 7.49
C ALA A 52 9.62 4.37 8.71
N LYS A 53 9.03 4.53 9.90
CA LYS A 53 9.48 3.81 11.09
C LYS A 53 9.25 2.30 11.00
N LEU A 54 8.12 1.87 10.43
CA LEU A 54 7.81 0.46 10.23
C LEU A 54 8.78 -0.19 9.24
N TRP A 55 9.15 0.52 8.17
CA TRP A 55 10.18 0.07 7.24
C TRP A 55 11.51 -0.24 7.95
N GLU A 56 12.02 0.69 8.75
CA GLU A 56 13.24 0.47 9.54
C GLU A 56 13.13 -0.72 10.50
N LEU A 57 11.97 -0.91 11.12
CA LEU A 57 11.71 -2.05 12.00
C LEU A 57 11.68 -3.38 11.21
N CYS A 58 11.10 -3.39 10.01
CA CYS A 58 11.12 -4.54 9.12
C CYS A 58 12.54 -4.91 8.70
N LEU A 59 13.37 -3.91 8.31
CA LEU A 59 14.78 -4.14 7.99
C LEU A 59 15.55 -4.71 9.18
N GLY A 60 15.36 -4.13 10.37
CA GLY A 60 15.96 -4.64 11.60
C GLY A 60 15.53 -6.08 11.94
N ALA A 61 14.27 -6.42 11.67
CA ALA A 61 13.78 -7.79 11.84
C ALA A 61 14.43 -8.76 10.85
N VAL A 62 14.61 -8.38 9.58
CA VAL A 62 15.31 -9.20 8.58
C VAL A 62 16.77 -9.41 9.00
N GLN A 63 17.48 -8.36 9.39
CA GLN A 63 18.85 -8.46 9.89
C GLN A 63 18.93 -9.43 11.09
N HIS A 64 18.00 -9.30 12.04
CA HIS A 64 17.95 -10.18 13.21
C HIS A 64 17.77 -11.66 12.82
N VAL A 65 16.92 -11.95 11.82
CA VAL A 65 16.72 -13.30 11.29
C VAL A 65 17.99 -13.86 10.67
N ILE A 66 18.73 -13.03 9.92
CA ILE A 66 19.99 -13.42 9.28
C ILE A 66 21.07 -13.69 10.34
N ASP A 67 21.32 -12.75 11.24
CA ASP A 67 22.36 -12.84 12.28
C ASP A 67 22.21 -14.09 13.15
N ASN A 68 20.97 -14.45 13.46
CA ASN A 68 20.63 -15.56 14.34
C ASN A 68 20.25 -16.84 13.57
N LYS A 69 20.37 -16.84 12.24
CA LYS A 69 20.04 -17.97 11.36
C LYS A 69 18.64 -18.56 11.61
N LEU A 70 17.66 -17.68 11.83
CA LEU A 70 16.27 -18.05 12.16
C LEU A 70 15.44 -18.48 10.95
N TYR A 71 16.08 -18.73 9.80
CA TYR A 71 15.46 -19.17 8.55
C TYR A 71 14.44 -20.33 8.69
N PRO A 72 14.67 -21.35 9.55
CA PRO A 72 13.70 -22.42 9.73
C PRO A 72 12.33 -21.96 10.23
N LEU A 73 12.26 -20.87 11.01
CA LEU A 73 10.98 -20.30 11.49
C LEU A 73 10.13 -19.75 10.34
N PHE A 74 10.78 -19.29 9.28
CA PHE A 74 10.17 -18.75 8.07
C PHE A 74 9.99 -19.81 6.98
N LYS A 75 10.35 -21.07 7.27
CA LYS A 75 10.29 -22.21 6.34
C LYS A 75 11.07 -21.95 5.04
N ILE A 76 12.17 -21.19 5.13
CA ILE A 76 13.06 -20.93 4.00
C ILE A 76 13.91 -22.19 3.74
N PRO A 77 13.90 -22.76 2.52
CA PRO A 77 14.73 -23.92 2.22
C PRO A 77 16.22 -23.57 2.24
N GLU A 78 17.06 -24.46 2.76
CA GLU A 78 18.51 -24.22 2.95
C GLU A 78 19.23 -23.80 1.66
N SER A 79 18.79 -24.32 0.51
CA SER A 79 19.35 -23.99 -0.81
C SER A 79 19.21 -22.52 -1.20
N TYR A 80 18.25 -21.79 -0.60
CA TYR A 80 18.00 -20.37 -0.89
C TYR A 80 18.72 -19.41 0.06
N ILE A 81 19.20 -19.89 1.21
CA ILE A 81 19.86 -19.03 2.22
C ILE A 81 21.04 -18.24 1.64
N PRO A 82 21.97 -18.84 0.87
CA PRO A 82 23.10 -18.10 0.32
C PRO A 82 22.68 -16.95 -0.61
N TYR A 83 21.56 -17.10 -1.32
CA TYR A 83 21.04 -16.07 -2.22
C TYR A 83 20.45 -14.91 -1.42
N LEU A 84 19.66 -15.20 -0.38
CA LEU A 84 19.08 -14.19 0.51
C LEU A 84 20.19 -13.37 1.18
N GLU A 85 21.16 -14.03 1.80
CA GLU A 85 22.29 -13.37 2.46
C GLU A 85 23.09 -12.51 1.48
N LYS A 86 23.33 -13.02 0.25
CA LYS A 86 24.01 -12.25 -0.79
C LYS A 86 23.23 -10.98 -1.14
N THR A 87 21.93 -11.09 -1.45
CA THR A 87 21.13 -9.93 -1.84
C THR A 87 21.02 -8.88 -0.74
N TRP A 88 21.03 -9.32 0.52
CA TRP A 88 21.02 -8.45 1.69
C TRP A 88 22.36 -7.72 1.86
N ASN A 89 23.47 -8.45 1.82
CA ASN A 89 24.81 -7.87 2.01
C ASN A 89 25.25 -6.95 0.84
N ASP A 90 24.72 -7.19 -0.35
CA ASP A 90 24.98 -6.37 -1.54
C ASP A 90 24.01 -5.18 -1.66
N ASP A 91 23.15 -4.93 -0.65
CA ASP A 91 22.16 -3.86 -0.63
C ASP A 91 21.31 -3.78 -1.91
N HIS A 92 20.83 -4.93 -2.40
CA HIS A 92 19.96 -4.95 -3.57
C HIS A 92 18.73 -4.05 -3.35
N PRO A 93 18.33 -3.23 -4.34
CA PRO A 93 17.32 -2.21 -4.15
C PRO A 93 15.92 -2.81 -3.96
N ALA A 94 15.21 -2.33 -2.94
CA ALA A 94 13.75 -2.48 -2.84
C ALA A 94 13.07 -1.37 -3.66
N ILE A 95 12.15 -1.73 -4.54
CA ILE A 95 11.49 -0.77 -5.45
C ILE A 95 10.28 -0.13 -4.77
N PHE A 96 9.33 -0.95 -4.29
CA PHE A 96 8.17 -0.51 -3.52
C PHE A 96 7.60 -1.66 -2.70
N GLY A 97 6.78 -1.32 -1.70
CA GLY A 97 6.05 -2.27 -0.85
C GLY A 97 4.72 -1.66 -0.40
N ARG A 98 3.80 -2.49 0.10
CA ARG A 98 2.51 -2.01 0.64
C ARG A 98 2.33 -2.44 2.09
N PHE A 99 2.14 -1.47 2.98
CA PHE A 99 1.71 -1.73 4.34
C PHE A 99 0.18 -1.77 4.42
N ASP A 100 -0.33 -2.78 5.11
CA ASP A 100 -1.73 -2.86 5.47
C ASP A 100 -1.86 -2.39 6.93
N LEU A 101 -2.56 -1.27 7.12
CA LEU A 101 -2.64 -0.58 8.41
C LEU A 101 -4.09 -0.55 8.93
N CYS A 102 -4.25 -0.78 10.23
CA CYS A 102 -5.45 -0.38 10.95
C CYS A 102 -5.27 1.05 11.47
N TYR A 103 -6.15 1.96 11.02
CA TYR A 103 -6.18 3.36 11.45
C TYR A 103 -7.48 3.66 12.19
N LYS A 104 -7.39 4.14 13.43
CA LYS A 104 -8.57 4.58 14.21
C LYS A 104 -8.21 5.72 15.15
N ASN A 105 -8.84 6.87 14.97
CA ASN A 105 -8.68 8.07 15.81
C ASN A 105 -7.20 8.42 16.03
N GLY A 106 -6.41 8.51 14.95
CA GLY A 106 -4.98 8.81 15.00
C GLY A 106 -4.07 7.66 15.44
N LYS A 107 -4.62 6.52 15.85
CA LYS A 107 -3.82 5.34 16.21
C LYS A 107 -3.59 4.46 14.98
N ILE A 108 -2.33 4.09 14.78
CA ILE A 108 -1.88 3.26 13.67
C ILE A 108 -1.38 1.91 14.21
N LYS A 109 -1.80 0.82 13.57
CA LYS A 109 -1.27 -0.53 13.81
C LYS A 109 -0.99 -1.21 12.47
N MET A 110 0.21 -1.77 12.33
CA MET A 110 0.55 -2.61 11.18
C MET A 110 -0.12 -3.97 11.34
N LEU A 111 -0.80 -4.41 10.27
CA LEU A 111 -1.35 -5.76 10.15
C LEU A 111 -0.37 -6.65 9.39
N GLU A 112 0.09 -6.19 8.23
CA GLU A 112 1.10 -6.88 7.43
C GLU A 112 1.91 -5.91 6.55
N PHE A 113 2.99 -6.43 5.97
CA PHE A 113 3.80 -5.74 4.98
C PHE A 113 3.99 -6.63 3.75
N ASN A 114 3.37 -6.23 2.64
CA ASN A 114 3.48 -6.88 1.34
C ASN A 114 4.72 -6.33 0.62
N ALA A 115 5.88 -6.93 0.90
CA ALA A 115 7.18 -6.48 0.38
C ALA A 115 7.60 -7.13 -0.94
N ASP A 116 7.02 -8.28 -1.30
CA ASP A 116 7.43 -9.08 -2.46
C ASP A 116 6.56 -8.78 -3.71
N THR A 117 5.24 -8.95 -3.57
CA THR A 117 4.27 -8.71 -4.66
C THR A 117 3.19 -7.69 -4.27
N PRO A 118 3.57 -6.45 -3.91
CA PRO A 118 2.60 -5.39 -3.63
C PRO A 118 1.74 -5.05 -4.86
N THR A 119 0.43 -4.98 -4.65
CA THR A 119 -0.56 -4.48 -5.61
C THR A 119 -1.09 -3.11 -5.16
N SER A 120 -1.92 -2.46 -5.99
CA SER A 120 -2.64 -1.21 -5.69
C SER A 120 -1.91 0.12 -5.99
N LEU A 121 -0.67 0.09 -6.47
CA LEU A 121 0.05 1.32 -6.86
C LEU A 121 -0.60 2.02 -8.05
N TYR A 122 -1.11 1.26 -9.02
CA TYR A 122 -1.76 1.81 -10.21
C TYR A 122 -3.12 2.44 -9.86
N GLU A 123 -3.91 1.76 -9.03
CA GLU A 123 -5.18 2.24 -8.52
C GLU A 123 -5.01 3.52 -7.70
N ALA A 124 -4.01 3.55 -6.81
CA ALA A 124 -3.70 4.72 -6.01
C ALA A 124 -3.10 5.87 -6.84
N GLY A 125 -2.17 5.60 -7.76
CA GLY A 125 -1.47 6.66 -8.49
C GLY A 125 -2.23 7.23 -9.69
N ILE A 126 -3.03 6.41 -10.37
CA ILE A 126 -3.68 6.78 -11.63
C ILE A 126 -5.19 6.87 -11.45
N VAL A 127 -5.83 5.78 -11.02
CA VAL A 127 -7.30 5.71 -11.00
C VAL A 127 -7.88 6.71 -10.00
N GLN A 128 -7.32 6.79 -8.78
CA GLN A 128 -7.69 7.81 -7.78
C GLN A 128 -7.48 9.24 -8.29
N TRP A 129 -6.36 9.51 -8.96
CA TRP A 129 -6.08 10.83 -9.50
C TRP A 129 -7.14 11.26 -10.54
N PHE A 130 -7.43 10.43 -11.53
CA PHE A 130 -8.45 10.75 -12.54
C PHE A 130 -9.86 10.82 -11.95
N TRP A 131 -10.16 10.03 -10.92
CA TRP A 131 -11.38 10.20 -10.14
C TRP A 131 -11.45 11.60 -9.49
N LEU A 132 -10.37 12.02 -8.84
CA LEU A 132 -10.31 13.33 -8.17
C LEU A 132 -10.45 14.48 -9.17
N GLN A 133 -9.78 14.40 -10.32
CA GLN A 133 -9.84 15.43 -11.36
C GLN A 133 -11.24 15.60 -11.98
N ASP A 134 -12.05 14.54 -12.01
CA ASP A 134 -13.44 14.65 -12.44
C ASP A 134 -14.37 15.12 -11.30
N PHE A 135 -14.07 14.72 -10.07
CA PHE A 135 -14.86 15.06 -8.90
C PHE A 135 -14.69 16.52 -8.48
N ASP A 136 -13.45 16.98 -8.33
CA ASP A 136 -13.10 18.32 -7.89
C ASP A 136 -11.64 18.68 -8.25
N LYS A 137 -11.46 19.44 -9.33
CA LYS A 137 -10.13 19.88 -9.82
C LYS A 137 -9.39 20.83 -8.90
N ALA A 138 -10.06 21.40 -7.90
CA ALA A 138 -9.41 22.29 -6.94
C ALA A 138 -8.75 21.51 -5.80
N LYS A 139 -8.99 20.20 -5.69
CA LYS A 139 -8.39 19.33 -4.69
C LYS A 139 -7.14 18.64 -5.22
N ASP A 140 -6.30 18.26 -4.27
CA ASP A 140 -5.10 17.46 -4.51
C ASP A 140 -5.22 16.11 -3.78
N GLN A 141 -4.43 15.14 -4.23
CA GLN A 141 -4.22 13.85 -3.58
C GLN A 141 -3.15 13.93 -2.47
N PHE A 142 -2.48 15.08 -2.34
CA PHE A 142 -1.43 15.39 -1.36
C PHE A 142 -1.83 16.54 -0.42
#